data_AF-A0A8J4BQF3-F1
#
_entry.id   AF-A0A8J4BQF3-F1
#
_cell.length_a   1.000
_cell.length_b   1.000
_cell.length_c   1.000
_cell.angle_alpha   90.00
_cell.angle_beta   90.00
_cell.angle_gamma   90.00
#
_symmetry.space_group_name_H-M   'P 1'
#
loop_
_entity.id
_entity.type
_entity.pdbx_description
1 polymer ?
#
loop_
_entity_poly.entity_id
_entity_poly.type
_entity_poly.pdbx_seq_one_letter_code
_entity_poly.pdbx_strand_id
1 'polypeptide(L)'
;MRGHQLPIGVIAFASGFSTVFNCGHDIYRANDRGRCPFPLNWTIPWLPSVTCRADASAYDSMEPTPAEAISATGELRWPVSEGRDPDDNTDTVTGVFHRLNPQHAKLLLVQVVFRHGARTTLSNRSELWRGQQWDVCGEAYQAAAMRLFSTAGVENPVSKHDLRQRAVVLEGGCRKGELTLLGQSQALDMGRWLRSNYVETAGFLPPTYQDGVVKARTTNISRTIATLRGVLTGLYPDLPKQQHAEHQQQLQQRQQEGYAPQPGSQLPLQQQLQLQPQPQDRRQPSLHSPGVPHVTTSADLDEILYADTRACPHLGSFQAVSRELARAAVRSDPEYEWARGELLGLLGMDPASFDSNRWIFTDIHDVMTSLAAHGKTLPPGFEGHKRLLEAIDRLATKEFSAEVAPSMRDSHGLTILRLSMGRLLHILVENMQRSVVAGAAAAGGVVETASAGTGLSAAAATDAARSFFVAAGSADGKSRPKMYLYSGHDSTIMPLLSAMGLDITKWPPYMSNLVFELWQLPSRRPGAEPRYVVRVLFNREELSLPHCPPGFLPSFQTFQREVVGPFQLSAQRHQELCRVKVDHDGAMPQPKAKAASGTA
;
A
#
# COMPACT_ATOMS: atom_id res chain seq x y z
N MET A 1 -44.63 83.93 -3.38
CA MET A 1 -45.68 82.96 -3.03
C MET A 1 -45.26 81.59 -3.56
N ARG A 2 -45.20 80.60 -2.65
CA ARG A 2 -45.36 79.12 -2.77
C ARG A 2 -44.75 78.40 -4.00
N GLY A 3 -44.08 77.26 -3.87
CA GLY A 3 -43.84 76.36 -2.73
C GLY A 3 -43.04 75.14 -3.23
N HIS A 4 -41.95 74.80 -2.54
CA HIS A 4 -41.75 73.61 -1.69
C HIS A 4 -41.61 72.28 -2.46
N GLN A 5 -40.39 71.72 -2.61
CA GLN A 5 -39.54 70.99 -1.63
C GLN A 5 -39.99 69.55 -1.31
N LEU A 6 -39.22 68.62 -1.90
CA LEU A 6 -38.72 67.28 -1.49
C LEU A 6 -38.55 67.04 0.03
N PRO A 7 -38.41 65.78 0.56
CA PRO A 7 -37.31 64.80 0.24
C PRO A 7 -37.76 63.32 0.10
N ILE A 8 -37.09 62.40 -0.61
CA ILE A 8 -35.68 61.89 -0.66
C ILE A 8 -35.26 61.06 0.57
N GLY A 9 -34.90 59.79 0.30
CA GLY A 9 -33.82 59.03 0.95
C GLY A 9 -34.23 58.09 2.09
N VAL A 10 -33.62 56.93 2.35
CA VAL A 10 -32.49 56.17 1.76
C VAL A 10 -32.66 54.74 2.28
N ILE A 11 -32.40 53.74 1.43
CA ILE A 11 -32.22 52.34 1.81
C ILE A 11 -30.85 52.21 2.49
N ALA A 12 -30.80 51.73 3.73
CA ALA A 12 -29.56 51.36 4.40
C ALA A 12 -29.76 50.09 5.26
N PHE A 13 -28.75 49.23 5.17
CA PHE A 13 -28.56 47.92 5.78
C PHE A 13 -28.31 47.92 7.30
N ALA A 14 -28.58 46.75 7.90
CA ALA A 14 -28.07 46.13 9.16
C ALA A 14 -29.27 45.62 9.98
N SER A 15 -29.33 44.43 10.59
CA SER A 15 -28.34 43.43 11.01
C SER A 15 -29.07 42.18 11.54
N GLY A 16 -28.48 40.99 11.36
CA GLY A 16 -28.42 39.83 12.29
C GLY A 16 -29.70 39.19 12.86
N PHE A 17 -29.92 37.90 12.60
CA PHE A 17 -29.78 36.79 13.58
C PHE A 17 -30.16 35.43 12.95
N SER A 18 -29.45 34.39 13.39
CA SER A 18 -29.50 32.98 12.99
C SER A 18 -30.83 32.25 13.21
N THR A 19 -31.17 31.31 12.31
CA THR A 19 -31.62 29.96 12.71
C THR A 19 -31.22 28.92 11.65
N VAL A 20 -30.53 27.88 12.12
CA VAL A 20 -30.09 26.67 11.40
C VAL A 20 -31.28 25.72 11.24
N PHE A 21 -31.52 25.19 10.03
CA PHE A 21 -32.35 23.99 9.86
C PHE A 21 -31.48 22.78 9.52
N ASN A 22 -31.49 21.85 10.46
CA ASN A 22 -30.85 20.55 10.45
C ASN A 22 -31.87 19.56 9.86
N CYS A 23 -31.61 18.95 8.70
CA CYS A 23 -32.38 17.81 8.22
C CYS A 23 -31.53 16.56 8.41
N GLY A 24 -31.83 15.84 9.50
CA GLY A 24 -31.25 14.54 9.81
C GLY A 24 -31.84 13.40 8.98
N HIS A 25 -31.03 12.35 8.90
CA HIS A 25 -31.33 10.94 8.63
C HIS A 25 -32.80 10.53 8.83
N ASP A 26 -33.39 9.89 7.81
CA ASP A 26 -34.32 8.78 8.01
C ASP A 26 -34.24 7.76 6.85
N ILE A 27 -33.86 6.55 7.23
CA ILE A 27 -33.71 5.34 6.41
C ILE A 27 -35.10 4.70 6.30
N TYR A 28 -35.62 4.51 5.09
CA TYR A 28 -36.83 3.70 4.88
C TYR A 28 -36.52 2.22 5.17
N ARG A 29 -36.84 1.75 6.39
CA ARG A 29 -37.05 0.33 6.71
C ARG A 29 -38.41 -0.12 6.19
N ALA A 30 -38.45 -1.23 5.45
CA ALA A 30 -39.67 -2.00 5.24
C ALA A 30 -40.11 -2.61 6.58
N ASN A 31 -41.40 -2.51 6.92
CA ASN A 31 -41.98 -3.20 8.08
C ASN A 31 -42.45 -4.61 7.66
N ASP A 32 -42.31 -5.58 8.59
CA ASP A 32 -42.48 -7.04 8.46
C ASP A 32 -43.88 -7.58 8.05
N ARG A 33 -44.67 -6.84 7.28
CA ARG A 33 -45.98 -7.32 6.77
C ARG A 33 -46.32 -6.91 5.34
N GLY A 34 -45.33 -6.72 4.47
CA GLY A 34 -45.56 -6.68 3.02
C GLY A 34 -46.66 -5.72 2.54
N ARG A 35 -46.69 -4.49 3.07
CA ARG A 35 -47.56 -3.41 2.56
C ARG A 35 -46.75 -2.16 2.28
N CYS A 36 -46.80 -1.67 1.05
CA CYS A 36 -46.25 -0.37 0.66
C CYS A 36 -47.02 0.77 1.34
N PRO A 37 -46.35 1.82 1.86
CA PRO A 37 -47.04 3.00 2.34
C PRO A 37 -47.16 4.02 1.20
N PHE A 38 -48.29 4.01 0.50
CA PHE A 38 -48.79 5.21 -0.19
C PHE A 38 -50.26 5.39 0.20
N PRO A 39 -50.69 6.59 0.63
CA PRO A 39 -52.12 6.89 0.68
C PRO A 39 -52.65 7.10 -0.75
N LEU A 40 -53.81 6.50 -1.00
CA LEU A 40 -54.62 6.63 -2.20
C LEU A 40 -54.93 8.09 -2.56
N ASN A 41 -54.48 8.52 -3.74
CA ASN A 41 -55.27 9.09 -4.84
C ASN A 41 -54.29 9.73 -5.83
N TRP A 42 -54.76 10.01 -7.05
CA TRP A 42 -54.00 10.41 -8.25
C TRP A 42 -53.65 9.22 -9.16
N THR A 43 -54.67 8.76 -9.88
CA THR A 43 -54.54 8.01 -11.13
C THR A 43 -53.88 8.87 -12.21
N ILE A 44 -52.73 8.43 -12.74
CA ILE A 44 -52.19 8.89 -14.03
C ILE A 44 -52.26 7.67 -14.97
N PRO A 45 -53.03 7.72 -16.07
CA PRO A 45 -53.09 6.63 -17.03
C PRO A 45 -51.81 6.63 -17.90
N TRP A 46 -51.43 5.44 -18.38
CA TRP A 46 -50.29 5.12 -19.27
C TRP A 46 -48.97 4.69 -18.60
N LEU A 47 -48.95 3.44 -18.09
CA LEU A 47 -47.81 2.51 -18.15
C LEU A 47 -48.31 1.08 -17.81
N PRO A 48 -47.87 0.01 -18.49
CA PRO A 48 -48.31 -1.35 -18.22
C PRO A 48 -47.67 -1.93 -16.96
N SER A 49 -48.47 -2.72 -16.25
CA SER A 49 -48.19 -3.40 -14.98
C SER A 49 -47.09 -4.46 -15.10
N VAL A 50 -46.02 -4.31 -14.32
CA VAL A 50 -45.03 -5.37 -14.06
C VAL A 50 -45.34 -5.99 -12.70
N THR A 51 -45.74 -7.25 -12.69
CA THR A 51 -45.95 -8.06 -11.48
C THR A 51 -44.64 -8.77 -11.11
N CYS A 52 -44.06 -8.45 -9.95
CA CYS A 52 -42.97 -9.24 -9.37
C CYS A 52 -43.55 -10.41 -8.58
N ARG A 53 -43.29 -11.65 -9.02
CA ARG A 53 -43.39 -12.85 -8.17
C ARG A 53 -42.15 -12.94 -7.31
N ALA A 54 -42.31 -13.00 -5.99
CA ALA A 54 -41.24 -13.36 -5.07
C ALA A 54 -41.28 -14.88 -4.87
N ASP A 55 -40.26 -15.59 -5.38
CA ASP A 55 -39.95 -16.95 -4.93
C ASP A 55 -39.10 -16.85 -3.65
N ALA A 56 -39.74 -17.11 -2.52
CA ALA A 56 -39.10 -17.14 -1.21
C ALA A 56 -38.51 -18.55 -0.96
N SER A 57 -37.35 -18.86 -1.55
CA SER A 57 -36.53 -20.01 -1.13
C SER A 57 -35.07 -19.89 -1.57
N ALA A 58 -34.38 -18.80 -1.20
CA ALA A 58 -32.92 -18.69 -1.40
C ALA A 58 -32.23 -17.65 -0.49
N TYR A 59 -32.71 -17.44 0.74
CA TYR A 59 -32.06 -16.53 1.70
C TYR A 59 -32.04 -17.17 3.09
N ASP A 60 -31.19 -18.18 3.26
CA ASP A 60 -30.81 -18.65 4.59
C ASP A 60 -29.38 -19.22 4.53
N SER A 61 -28.41 -18.31 4.39
CA SER A 61 -26.95 -18.52 4.61
C SER A 61 -26.18 -17.27 4.15
N MET A 62 -26.37 -16.16 4.88
CA MET A 62 -25.48 -15.01 4.79
C MET A 62 -24.86 -14.78 6.17
N GLU A 63 -23.55 -15.04 6.26
CA GLU A 63 -22.71 -14.44 7.31
C GLU A 63 -22.84 -12.90 7.25
N PRO A 64 -22.72 -12.19 8.38
CA PRO A 64 -23.05 -10.77 8.47
C PRO A 64 -22.17 -9.94 7.52
N THR A 65 -22.82 -9.06 6.77
CA THR A 65 -22.11 -8.12 5.88
C THR A 65 -21.35 -7.07 6.71
N PRO A 66 -20.13 -6.67 6.31
CA PRO A 66 -19.33 -5.66 7.03
C PRO A 66 -19.96 -4.26 7.13
N ALA A 67 -21.12 -4.04 6.51
CA ALA A 67 -21.82 -2.76 6.49
C ALA A 67 -22.50 -2.41 7.83
N GLU A 68 -22.69 -3.38 8.73
CA GLU A 68 -23.33 -3.13 10.03
C GLU A 68 -22.38 -2.57 11.10
N ALA A 69 -21.07 -2.50 10.82
CA ALA A 69 -20.06 -1.96 11.75
C ALA A 69 -19.80 -0.45 11.60
N ILE A 70 -20.41 0.21 10.62
CA ILE A 70 -20.21 1.64 10.35
C ILE A 70 -21.49 2.39 10.72
N SER A 71 -21.42 3.20 11.78
CA SER A 71 -22.49 4.10 12.17
C SER A 71 -22.89 5.01 11.00
N ALA A 72 -24.15 5.44 10.97
CA ALA A 72 -24.70 6.51 10.12
C ALA A 72 -23.90 7.84 10.15
N THR A 73 -22.96 7.98 11.10
CA THR A 73 -22.00 9.09 11.25
C THR A 73 -20.61 8.84 10.64
N GLY A 74 -20.37 7.68 10.02
CA GLY A 74 -19.03 7.28 9.56
C GLY A 74 -18.04 6.96 10.69
N GLU A 75 -18.53 6.82 11.93
CA GLU A 75 -17.75 6.40 13.09
C GLU A 75 -17.79 4.88 13.23
N LEU A 76 -16.61 4.27 13.31
CA LEU A 76 -16.46 2.90 13.77
C LEU A 76 -16.69 2.90 15.29
N ARG A 77 -17.91 2.59 15.74
CA ARG A 77 -18.22 2.55 17.17
C ARG A 77 -17.83 1.19 17.74
N TRP A 78 -16.72 1.15 18.46
CA TRP A 78 -16.41 0.00 19.31
C TRP A 78 -17.45 -0.09 20.42
N PRO A 79 -18.00 -1.28 20.72
CA PRO A 79 -18.70 -1.49 21.97
C PRO A 79 -17.68 -1.37 23.11
N VAL A 80 -17.55 -0.16 23.67
CA VAL A 80 -16.94 0.04 24.99
C VAL A 80 -18.02 -0.40 25.98
N SER A 81 -18.09 -1.69 26.27
CA SER A 81 -18.80 -2.11 27.47
C SER A 81 -18.04 -1.52 28.66
N GLU A 82 -18.74 -0.83 29.57
CA GLU A 82 -18.19 -0.41 30.86
C GLU A 82 -17.97 -1.62 31.79
N GLY A 83 -17.29 -2.65 31.29
CA GLY A 83 -16.90 -3.83 32.05
C GLY A 83 -15.56 -3.56 32.73
N ARG A 84 -15.60 -3.26 34.04
CA ARG A 84 -14.41 -3.33 34.90
C ARG A 84 -14.00 -4.80 35.01
N ASP A 85 -12.74 -5.11 34.74
CA ASP A 85 -12.18 -6.46 34.96
C ASP A 85 -12.41 -6.85 36.44
N PRO A 86 -13.08 -7.98 36.74
CA PRO A 86 -13.36 -8.40 38.11
C PRO A 86 -12.09 -8.67 38.95
N ASP A 87 -10.92 -8.78 38.32
CA ASP A 87 -9.63 -8.99 38.99
C ASP A 87 -8.88 -7.67 39.31
N ASP A 88 -9.50 -6.47 39.16
CA ASP A 88 -8.95 -5.15 39.51
C ASP A 88 -7.50 -4.92 39.00
N ASN A 89 -7.26 -5.14 37.70
CA ASN A 89 -5.92 -5.01 37.13
C ASN A 89 -5.85 -3.99 35.98
N THR A 90 -4.88 -3.08 36.07
CA THR A 90 -4.74 -1.86 35.23
C THR A 90 -4.27 -2.11 33.78
N ASP A 91 -4.03 -3.37 33.41
CA ASP A 91 -3.41 -3.77 32.12
C ASP A 91 -4.41 -4.12 31.01
N THR A 92 -5.71 -4.18 31.32
CA THR A 92 -6.77 -4.51 30.36
C THR A 92 -7.94 -3.55 30.44
N VAL A 93 -8.28 -2.96 29.30
CA VAL A 93 -9.61 -2.38 29.09
C VAL A 93 -10.39 -3.43 28.29
N THR A 94 -11.44 -3.99 28.90
CA THR A 94 -12.47 -4.86 28.29
C THR A 94 -11.98 -6.15 27.59
N GLY A 95 -10.72 -6.56 27.74
CA GLY A 95 -10.14 -7.72 27.03
C GLY A 95 -9.86 -7.48 25.55
N VAL A 96 -10.21 -6.30 25.04
CA VAL A 96 -10.03 -5.85 23.65
C VAL A 96 -8.68 -5.14 23.48
N PHE A 97 -8.29 -4.36 24.49
CA PHE A 97 -7.07 -3.56 24.50
C PHE A 97 -6.18 -3.97 25.66
N HIS A 98 -4.87 -4.05 25.41
CA HIS A 98 -3.89 -4.55 26.37
C HIS A 98 -2.66 -3.66 26.39
N ARG A 99 -2.04 -3.51 27.57
CA ARG A 99 -0.69 -2.94 27.68
C ARG A 99 0.36 -3.97 27.25
N LEU A 100 1.38 -3.50 26.54
CA LEU A 100 2.54 -4.32 26.17
C LEU A 100 3.74 -3.94 27.06
N ASN A 101 4.24 -4.92 27.81
CA ASN A 101 5.59 -4.87 28.38
C ASN A 101 6.49 -5.82 27.57
N PRO A 102 7.38 -5.29 26.69
CA PRO A 102 8.25 -6.11 25.86
C PRO A 102 9.22 -7.03 26.64
N GLN A 103 9.48 -6.76 27.92
CA GLN A 103 10.37 -7.59 28.75
C GLN A 103 9.71 -8.91 29.17
N HIS A 104 8.38 -8.93 29.26
CA HIS A 104 7.63 -10.12 29.70
C HIS A 104 6.84 -10.77 28.56
N ALA A 105 6.57 -10.04 27.48
CA ALA A 105 5.91 -10.55 26.29
C ALA A 105 6.91 -11.20 25.32
N LYS A 106 6.42 -12.13 24.50
CA LYS A 106 7.21 -12.83 23.49
C LYS A 106 6.89 -12.30 22.10
N LEU A 107 7.88 -11.75 21.40
CA LEU A 107 7.75 -11.36 20.00
C LEU A 107 7.67 -12.60 19.09
N LEU A 108 6.65 -12.65 18.23
CA LEU A 108 6.40 -13.80 17.34
C LEU A 108 6.69 -13.49 15.88
N LEU A 109 6.39 -12.27 15.43
CA LEU A 109 6.47 -11.89 14.02
C LEU A 109 6.74 -10.40 13.87
N VAL A 110 7.56 -10.03 12.89
CA VAL A 110 7.77 -8.64 12.45
C VAL A 110 7.49 -8.52 10.95
N GLN A 111 6.73 -7.53 10.52
CA GLN A 111 6.48 -7.25 9.10
C GLN A 111 6.73 -5.77 8.83
N VAL A 112 7.61 -5.47 7.88
CA VAL A 112 8.08 -4.11 7.58
C VAL A 112 7.67 -3.73 6.17
N VAL A 113 6.83 -2.71 6.02
CA VAL A 113 6.48 -2.11 4.71
C VAL A 113 7.15 -0.75 4.63
N PHE A 114 7.92 -0.47 3.58
CA PHE A 114 8.68 0.77 3.47
C PHE A 114 8.70 1.35 2.06
N ARG A 115 8.63 2.68 1.99
CA ARG A 115 8.90 3.48 0.80
C ARG A 115 10.39 3.39 0.46
N HIS A 116 10.73 3.47 -0.82
CA HIS A 116 12.12 3.65 -1.25
C HIS A 116 12.81 4.88 -0.59
N GLY A 117 14.14 4.88 -0.58
CA GLY A 117 14.94 6.03 -0.14
C GLY A 117 14.91 7.22 -1.11
N ALA A 118 15.69 8.25 -0.79
CA ALA A 118 15.85 9.44 -1.61
C ALA A 118 16.31 9.10 -3.03
N ARG A 119 15.74 9.82 -4.00
CA ARG A 119 15.94 9.55 -5.42
C ARG A 119 16.01 10.85 -6.22
N THR A 120 16.44 10.74 -7.46
CA THR A 120 16.25 11.81 -8.44
C THR A 120 14.76 11.97 -8.78
N THR A 121 14.42 13.12 -9.38
CA THR A 121 13.03 13.46 -9.74
C THR A 121 12.42 12.47 -10.74
N LEU A 122 11.11 12.25 -10.63
CA LEU A 122 10.25 11.55 -11.57
C LEU A 122 9.42 12.49 -12.45
N SER A 123 9.42 13.79 -12.18
CA SER A 123 8.70 14.78 -12.97
C SER A 123 9.27 14.90 -14.39
N ASN A 124 8.39 15.16 -15.36
CA ASN A 124 8.80 15.51 -16.73
C ASN A 124 9.06 17.02 -16.90
N ARG A 125 8.83 17.83 -15.86
CA ARG A 125 8.99 19.28 -15.88
C ARG A 125 10.45 19.69 -15.81
N SER A 126 11.16 19.51 -16.92
CA SER A 126 12.59 19.81 -17.02
C SER A 126 12.92 21.26 -16.67
N GLU A 127 12.00 22.19 -16.88
CA GLU A 127 12.12 23.59 -16.49
C GLU A 127 12.39 23.78 -14.98
N LEU A 128 11.97 22.82 -14.14
CA LEU A 128 12.18 22.86 -12.69
C LEU A 128 13.52 22.28 -12.23
N TRP A 129 14.31 21.68 -13.10
CA TRP A 129 15.57 21.05 -12.72
C TRP A 129 16.68 21.15 -13.78
N ARG A 130 16.44 21.84 -14.90
CA ARG A 130 17.45 22.11 -15.92
C ARG A 130 18.62 22.89 -15.34
N GLY A 131 19.84 22.54 -15.73
CA GLY A 131 21.07 23.13 -15.18
C GLY A 131 21.49 22.54 -13.83
N GLN A 132 20.68 21.69 -13.20
CA GLN A 132 21.08 20.98 -11.98
C GLN A 132 21.94 19.78 -12.32
N GLN A 133 23.14 19.71 -11.73
CA GLN A 133 23.99 18.53 -11.83
C GLN A 133 23.45 17.44 -10.90
N TRP A 134 23.01 16.31 -11.44
CA TRP A 134 22.62 15.10 -10.72
C TRP A 134 23.77 14.08 -10.75
N ASP A 135 24.79 14.38 -9.98
CA ASP A 135 26.02 13.62 -9.74
C ASP A 135 25.99 12.88 -8.38
N VAL A 136 24.77 12.60 -7.90
CA VAL A 136 24.49 12.06 -6.56
C VAL A 136 24.13 10.57 -6.57
N CYS A 137 24.37 9.88 -7.68
CA CYS A 137 24.13 8.44 -7.87
C CYS A 137 25.46 7.68 -7.94
N GLY A 138 25.41 6.36 -7.82
CA GLY A 138 26.58 5.50 -7.73
C GLY A 138 26.36 4.39 -6.71
N GLU A 139 27.43 3.93 -6.07
CA GLU A 139 27.38 2.92 -5.01
C GLU A 139 27.83 3.52 -3.68
N ALA A 140 26.93 3.60 -2.69
CA ALA A 140 27.25 4.12 -1.36
C ALA A 140 27.97 3.08 -0.47
N TYR A 141 27.84 1.80 -0.80
CA TYR A 141 28.43 0.68 -0.08
C TYR A 141 28.46 -0.57 -0.96
N GLN A 142 29.26 -1.57 -0.56
CA GLN A 142 29.23 -2.90 -1.17
C GLN A 142 27.93 -3.62 -0.79
N ALA A 143 26.98 -3.63 -1.71
CA ALA A 143 25.65 -4.14 -1.47
C ALA A 143 25.63 -5.68 -1.36
N ALA A 144 24.75 -6.20 -0.50
CA ALA A 144 24.48 -7.62 -0.39
C ALA A 144 23.91 -8.17 -1.71
N ALA A 145 24.35 -9.36 -2.09
CA ALA A 145 23.77 -10.14 -3.16
C ALA A 145 22.35 -10.55 -2.76
N MET A 146 21.45 -10.57 -3.74
CA MET A 146 20.09 -11.08 -3.60
C MET A 146 19.63 -11.60 -4.95
N ARG A 147 18.77 -12.61 -4.96
CA ARG A 147 18.17 -13.14 -6.19
C ARG A 147 16.72 -12.73 -6.29
N LEU A 148 16.37 -12.06 -7.38
CA LEU A 148 15.05 -11.50 -7.61
C LEU A 148 14.25 -12.43 -8.52
N PHE A 149 13.05 -12.82 -8.09
CA PHE A 149 12.16 -13.66 -8.89
C PHE A 149 10.76 -13.06 -8.96
N SER A 150 10.13 -13.16 -10.13
CA SER A 150 8.70 -12.86 -10.24
C SER A 150 7.87 -13.89 -9.47
N THR A 151 6.61 -13.57 -9.18
CA THR A 151 5.63 -14.52 -8.64
C THR A 151 5.42 -15.75 -9.54
N ALA A 152 5.77 -15.67 -10.83
CA ALA A 152 5.75 -16.79 -11.77
C ALA A 152 7.08 -17.57 -11.82
N GLY A 153 8.06 -17.23 -10.99
CA GLY A 153 9.36 -17.91 -10.91
C GLY A 153 10.39 -17.44 -11.94
N VAL A 154 10.16 -16.34 -12.65
CA VAL A 154 11.13 -15.78 -13.61
C VAL A 154 12.20 -15.01 -12.85
N GLU A 155 13.46 -15.40 -13.00
CA GLU A 155 14.60 -14.67 -12.40
C GLU A 155 14.85 -13.34 -13.13
N ASN A 156 15.08 -12.28 -12.37
CA ASN A 156 15.32 -10.91 -12.84
C ASN A 156 14.29 -10.43 -13.89
N PRO A 157 12.99 -10.40 -13.54
CA PRO A 157 11.95 -10.02 -14.49
C PRO A 157 12.12 -8.57 -14.95
N VAL A 158 11.95 -8.31 -16.25
CA VAL A 158 12.05 -6.96 -16.81
C VAL A 158 10.81 -6.14 -16.48
N SER A 159 11.01 -4.87 -16.08
CA SER A 159 9.94 -3.89 -15.90
C SER A 159 9.95 -2.86 -17.02
N LYS A 160 8.96 -2.92 -17.92
CA LYS A 160 8.85 -1.95 -19.03
C LYS A 160 8.69 -0.52 -18.53
N HIS A 161 8.00 -0.36 -17.40
CA HIS A 161 7.81 0.95 -16.78
C HIS A 161 9.14 1.52 -16.27
N ASP A 162 9.93 0.71 -15.55
CA ASP A 162 11.24 1.14 -15.04
C ASP A 162 12.23 1.47 -16.16
N LEU A 163 12.28 0.65 -17.22
CA LEU A 163 13.13 0.90 -18.39
C LEU A 163 12.84 2.26 -19.04
N ARG A 164 11.56 2.61 -19.21
CA ARG A 164 11.16 3.92 -19.78
C ARG A 164 11.58 5.07 -18.88
N GLN A 165 11.46 4.94 -17.55
CA GLN A 165 11.93 5.96 -16.63
C GLN A 165 13.44 6.14 -16.75
N ARG A 166 14.20 5.04 -16.67
CA ARG A 166 15.66 5.02 -16.67
C ARG A 166 16.30 5.38 -18.01
N ALA A 167 15.54 5.40 -19.10
CA ALA A 167 16.01 5.87 -20.40
C ALA A 167 16.35 7.37 -20.38
N VAL A 168 15.75 8.15 -19.48
CA VAL A 168 16.05 9.56 -19.30
C VAL A 168 17.28 9.71 -18.40
N VAL A 169 18.36 10.24 -18.95
CA VAL A 169 19.59 10.60 -18.23
C VAL A 169 19.55 12.08 -17.92
N LEU A 170 19.75 12.43 -16.65
CA LEU A 170 19.82 13.81 -16.17
C LEU A 170 21.24 14.35 -16.35
N GLU A 171 21.39 15.67 -16.42
CA GLU A 171 22.70 16.32 -16.31
C GLU A 171 23.42 15.80 -15.05
N GLY A 172 24.73 15.53 -15.11
CA GLY A 172 25.48 14.88 -14.03
C GLY A 172 25.47 13.34 -14.03
N GLY A 173 24.65 12.69 -14.88
CA GLY A 173 24.77 11.27 -15.20
C GLY A 173 23.82 10.32 -14.47
N CYS A 174 23.16 10.75 -13.39
CA CYS A 174 22.05 10.00 -12.81
C CYS A 174 20.92 9.80 -13.83
N ARG A 175 20.15 8.71 -13.68
CA ARG A 175 18.90 8.50 -14.43
C ARG A 175 17.71 9.05 -13.66
N LYS A 176 16.62 9.26 -14.38
CA LYS A 176 15.34 9.70 -13.81
C LYS A 176 14.76 8.67 -12.85
N GLY A 177 14.37 9.11 -11.65
CA GLY A 177 13.86 8.24 -10.58
C GLY A 177 14.86 7.25 -9.99
N GLU A 178 16.15 7.47 -10.20
CA GLU A 178 17.24 6.63 -9.69
C GLU A 178 17.45 6.87 -8.19
N LEU A 179 17.69 5.79 -7.43
CA LEU A 179 18.01 5.87 -6.01
C LEU A 179 19.41 6.49 -5.84
N THR A 180 19.51 7.56 -5.07
CA THR A 180 20.77 8.29 -4.88
C THR A 180 21.62 7.65 -3.78
N LEU A 181 22.86 8.15 -3.61
CA LEU A 181 23.75 7.77 -2.50
C LEU A 181 23.08 8.04 -1.14
N LEU A 182 22.36 9.17 -1.00
CA LEU A 182 21.56 9.46 0.19
C LEU A 182 20.48 8.39 0.42
N GLY A 183 19.72 8.05 -0.63
CA GLY A 183 18.68 7.02 -0.52
C GLY A 183 19.23 5.64 -0.15
N GLN A 184 20.41 5.31 -0.67
CA GLN A 184 21.14 4.10 -0.29
C GLN A 184 21.55 4.13 1.19
N SER A 185 22.10 5.24 1.69
CA SER A 185 22.45 5.40 3.11
C SER A 185 21.22 5.24 4.01
N GLN A 186 20.10 5.90 3.66
CA GLN A 186 18.85 5.79 4.42
C GLN A 186 18.36 4.33 4.50
N ALA A 187 18.48 3.58 3.40
CA ALA A 187 18.11 2.16 3.35
C ALA A 187 19.04 1.31 4.24
N LEU A 188 20.35 1.56 4.17
CA LEU A 188 21.34 0.89 5.02
C LEU A 188 21.06 1.14 6.51
N ASP A 189 20.76 2.39 6.87
CA ASP A 189 20.46 2.80 8.24
C ASP A 189 19.13 2.19 8.74
N MET A 190 18.14 2.02 7.87
CA MET A 190 16.95 1.25 8.20
C MET A 190 17.29 -0.22 8.48
N GLY A 191 18.16 -0.84 7.68
CA GLY A 191 18.66 -2.19 7.93
C GLY A 191 19.39 -2.33 9.27
N ARG A 192 20.27 -1.38 9.59
CA ARG A 192 20.99 -1.32 10.88
C ARG A 192 20.04 -1.15 12.05
N TRP A 193 19.01 -0.31 11.90
CA TRP A 193 17.98 -0.15 12.92
C TRP A 193 17.23 -1.48 13.15
N LEU A 194 16.85 -2.20 12.09
CA LEU A 194 16.24 -3.52 12.22
C LEU A 194 17.16 -4.52 12.92
N ARG A 195 18.46 -4.51 12.60
CA ARG A 195 19.46 -5.35 13.27
C ARG A 195 19.56 -5.04 14.76
N SER A 196 19.74 -3.77 15.11
CA SER A 196 19.88 -3.34 16.49
C SER A 196 18.67 -3.75 17.35
N ASN A 197 17.47 -3.59 16.82
CA ASN A 197 16.25 -3.92 17.56
C ASN A 197 15.97 -5.43 17.59
N TYR A 198 16.06 -6.11 16.45
CA TYR A 198 15.54 -7.48 16.31
C TYR A 198 16.61 -8.58 16.33
N VAL A 199 17.88 -8.26 16.12
CA VAL A 199 19.00 -9.21 16.28
C VAL A 199 19.68 -8.99 17.62
N GLU A 200 20.12 -7.76 17.90
CA GLU A 200 21.00 -7.46 19.02
C GLU A 200 20.23 -7.29 20.34
N THR A 201 19.18 -6.46 20.34
CA THR A 201 18.41 -6.16 21.55
C THR A 201 17.41 -7.27 21.90
N ALA A 202 16.57 -7.67 20.94
CA ALA A 202 15.52 -8.66 21.21
C ALA A 202 15.98 -10.11 21.07
N GLY A 203 17.14 -10.39 20.45
CA GLY A 203 17.56 -11.75 20.12
C GLY A 203 16.54 -12.52 19.26
N PHE A 204 15.66 -11.80 18.56
CA PHE A 204 14.51 -12.38 17.86
C PHE A 204 14.93 -13.04 16.54
N LEU A 205 15.81 -12.38 15.78
CA LEU A 205 16.43 -12.86 14.56
C LEU A 205 17.83 -13.42 14.85
N PRO A 206 18.28 -14.45 14.10
CA PRO A 206 19.63 -14.96 14.23
C PRO A 206 20.67 -13.90 13.82
N PRO A 207 21.90 -13.94 14.36
CA PRO A 207 22.95 -12.97 14.01
C PRO A 207 23.41 -13.08 12.55
N THR A 208 23.34 -14.28 11.97
CA THR A 208 23.68 -14.60 10.58
C THR A 208 22.43 -14.91 9.79
N TYR A 209 22.42 -14.57 8.50
CA TYR A 209 21.29 -14.87 7.62
C TYR A 209 21.02 -16.38 7.54
N GLN A 210 19.75 -16.75 7.62
CA GLN A 210 19.26 -18.12 7.44
C GLN A 210 18.10 -18.09 6.45
N ASP A 211 18.13 -19.01 5.48
CA ASP A 211 17.10 -19.09 4.46
C ASP A 211 15.72 -19.33 5.09
N GLY A 212 14.70 -18.65 4.56
CA GLY A 212 13.33 -18.74 5.07
C GLY A 212 13.03 -17.94 6.35
N VAL A 213 14.03 -17.53 7.16
CA VAL A 213 13.79 -16.73 8.39
C VAL A 213 13.33 -15.31 8.05
N VAL A 214 13.95 -14.70 7.04
CA VAL A 214 13.55 -13.39 6.49
C VAL A 214 13.09 -13.57 5.06
N LYS A 215 11.82 -13.25 4.81
CA LYS A 215 11.24 -13.20 3.46
C LYS A 215 11.14 -11.76 3.00
N ALA A 216 11.42 -11.53 1.73
CA ALA A 216 11.39 -10.19 1.17
C ALA A 216 10.60 -10.13 -0.15
N ARG A 217 9.88 -9.04 -0.33
CA ARG A 217 9.17 -8.68 -1.54
C ARG A 217 9.44 -7.22 -1.90
N THR A 218 9.53 -6.92 -3.18
CA THR A 218 9.69 -5.55 -3.70
C THR A 218 8.87 -5.36 -4.96
N THR A 219 8.50 -4.12 -5.28
CA THR A 219 7.98 -3.81 -6.62
C THR A 219 9.06 -3.99 -7.66
N ASN A 220 8.68 -4.28 -8.90
CA ASN A 220 9.64 -4.45 -9.99
C ASN A 220 10.11 -3.08 -10.53
N ILE A 221 10.74 -2.29 -9.67
CA ILE A 221 11.24 -0.94 -9.95
C ILE A 221 12.65 -0.83 -9.36
N SER A 222 13.61 -0.31 -10.13
CA SER A 222 15.04 -0.36 -9.75
C SER A 222 15.32 0.31 -8.39
N ARG A 223 14.65 1.42 -8.08
CA ARG A 223 14.83 2.15 -6.81
C ARG A 223 14.32 1.39 -5.58
N THR A 224 13.23 0.62 -5.68
CA THR A 224 12.71 -0.19 -4.57
C THR A 224 13.55 -1.44 -4.38
N ILE A 225 13.96 -2.09 -5.48
CA ILE A 225 14.92 -3.20 -5.48
C ILE A 225 16.24 -2.78 -4.79
N ALA A 226 16.81 -1.64 -5.18
CA ALA A 226 18.04 -1.12 -4.57
C ALA A 226 17.85 -0.72 -3.09
N THR A 227 16.69 -0.16 -2.73
CA THR A 227 16.37 0.14 -1.33
C THR A 227 16.32 -1.14 -0.50
N LEU A 228 15.60 -2.17 -0.94
CA LEU A 228 15.52 -3.45 -0.23
C LEU A 228 16.91 -4.07 -0.05
N ARG A 229 17.77 -3.99 -1.09
CA ARG A 229 19.15 -4.46 -1.00
C ARG A 229 19.93 -3.75 0.10
N GLY A 230 19.76 -2.43 0.24
CA GLY A 230 20.35 -1.66 1.35
C GLY A 230 19.86 -2.08 2.72
N VAL A 231 18.55 -2.29 2.87
CA VAL A 231 17.96 -2.79 4.11
C VAL A 231 18.53 -4.17 4.47
N LEU A 232 18.62 -5.09 3.51
CA LEU A 232 19.23 -6.41 3.73
C LEU A 232 20.72 -6.31 4.08
N THR A 233 21.46 -5.40 3.44
CA THR A 233 22.88 -5.15 3.72
C THR A 233 23.09 -4.65 5.15
N GLY A 234 22.22 -3.76 5.64
CA GLY A 234 22.29 -3.26 7.01
C GLY A 234 21.83 -4.28 8.06
N LEU A 235 20.84 -5.12 7.71
CA LEU A 235 20.31 -6.15 8.59
C LEU A 235 21.30 -7.31 8.78
N TYR A 236 21.90 -7.78 7.68
CA TYR A 236 22.87 -8.86 7.64
C TYR A 236 24.13 -8.44 6.88
N PRO A 237 25.10 -7.80 7.56
CA PRO A 237 26.32 -7.30 6.93
C PRO A 237 27.20 -8.41 6.33
N ASP A 238 27.08 -9.64 6.82
CA ASP A 238 27.85 -10.82 6.39
C ASP A 238 27.30 -11.50 5.13
N LEU A 239 26.19 -11.01 4.56
CA LEU A 239 25.68 -11.53 3.29
C LEU A 239 26.76 -11.38 2.19
N PRO A 240 26.86 -12.36 1.26
CA PRO A 240 27.76 -12.28 0.12
C PRO A 240 27.56 -10.96 -0.64
N LYS A 241 28.63 -10.35 -1.16
CA LYS A 241 28.54 -9.07 -1.88
C LYS A 241 28.17 -9.26 -3.35
N GLN A 242 27.39 -8.33 -3.90
CA GLN A 242 26.84 -8.39 -5.26
C GLN A 242 27.93 -8.46 -6.35
N GLN A 243 29.01 -7.68 -6.23
CA GLN A 243 30.10 -7.66 -7.23
C GLN A 243 30.81 -9.02 -7.36
N HIS A 244 30.93 -9.80 -6.28
CA HIS A 244 31.46 -11.16 -6.36
C HIS A 244 30.48 -12.12 -7.06
N ALA A 245 29.17 -11.96 -6.84
CA ALA A 245 28.15 -12.79 -7.48
C ALA A 245 28.03 -12.49 -8.99
N GLU A 246 28.06 -11.23 -9.39
CA GLU A 246 28.00 -10.81 -10.80
C GLU A 246 29.29 -11.16 -11.55
N HIS A 247 30.46 -10.97 -10.93
CA HIS A 247 31.74 -11.38 -11.52
C HIS A 247 31.83 -12.91 -11.69
N GLN A 248 31.35 -13.69 -10.71
CA GLN A 248 31.29 -15.15 -10.82
C GLN A 248 30.25 -15.63 -11.84
N GLN A 249 29.10 -14.97 -11.96
CA GLN A 249 28.12 -15.27 -13.00
C GLN A 249 28.64 -14.94 -14.40
N GLN A 250 29.33 -13.80 -14.58
CA GLN A 250 30.00 -13.45 -15.83
C GLN A 250 31.15 -14.41 -16.16
N LEU A 251 31.92 -14.86 -15.16
CA LEU A 251 32.94 -15.88 -15.35
C LEU A 251 32.32 -17.22 -15.76
N GLN A 252 31.21 -17.63 -15.13
CA GLN A 252 30.49 -18.86 -15.49
C GLN A 252 29.85 -18.77 -16.88
N GLN A 253 29.27 -17.62 -17.25
CA GLN A 253 28.79 -17.37 -18.62
C GLN A 253 29.93 -17.43 -19.63
N ARG A 254 31.07 -16.77 -19.37
CA ARG A 254 32.26 -16.87 -20.24
C ARG A 254 32.82 -18.29 -20.36
N GLN A 255 32.69 -19.11 -19.31
CA GLN A 255 33.10 -20.52 -19.33
C GLN A 255 32.08 -21.41 -20.06
N GLN A 256 30.79 -21.07 -20.02
CA GLN A 256 29.72 -21.74 -20.78
C GLN A 256 29.71 -21.33 -22.26
N GLU A 257 30.12 -20.09 -22.58
CA GLU A 257 30.30 -19.55 -23.93
C GLU A 257 31.67 -19.92 -24.54
N GLY A 258 32.23 -21.07 -24.14
CA GLY A 258 33.58 -21.51 -24.46
C GLY A 258 34.09 -21.13 -25.86
N TYR A 259 35.21 -20.40 -25.89
CA TYR A 259 36.18 -20.27 -26.98
C TYR A 259 35.70 -20.74 -28.37
N ALA A 260 35.10 -19.83 -29.14
CA ALA A 260 35.03 -19.98 -30.59
C ALA A 260 36.30 -19.36 -31.20
N PRO A 261 37.23 -20.14 -31.79
CA PRO A 261 38.38 -19.54 -32.47
C PRO A 261 37.89 -18.77 -33.71
N GLN A 262 38.48 -17.59 -33.92
CA GLN A 262 38.26 -16.75 -35.09
C GLN A 262 38.57 -17.54 -36.39
N PRO A 263 37.75 -17.43 -37.45
CA PRO A 263 38.06 -18.07 -38.73
C PRO A 263 39.21 -17.32 -39.40
N GLY A 264 40.41 -17.90 -39.36
CA GLY A 264 41.58 -17.27 -39.98
C GLY A 264 42.94 -17.97 -39.86
N SER A 265 43.07 -19.07 -39.10
CA SER A 265 44.30 -19.86 -39.10
C SER A 265 44.00 -21.31 -39.49
N GLN A 266 44.49 -21.70 -40.66
CA GLN A 266 44.45 -23.07 -41.13
C GLN A 266 45.36 -23.93 -40.24
N LEU A 267 44.77 -24.84 -39.47
CA LEU A 267 45.49 -25.96 -38.87
C LEU A 267 45.24 -27.22 -39.71
N PRO A 268 46.26 -28.07 -39.97
CA PRO A 268 46.16 -29.16 -40.95
C PRO A 268 45.16 -30.26 -40.54
N LEU A 269 44.55 -30.87 -41.56
CA LEU A 269 43.43 -31.82 -41.55
C LEU A 269 43.73 -33.21 -40.92
N GLN A 270 44.67 -33.33 -39.97
CA GLN A 270 45.00 -34.61 -39.33
C GLN A 270 44.63 -34.72 -37.84
N GLN A 271 44.04 -33.69 -37.23
CA GLN A 271 43.62 -33.74 -35.82
C GLN A 271 42.11 -33.69 -35.57
N GLN A 272 41.27 -33.80 -36.60
CA GLN A 272 39.80 -33.75 -36.45
C GLN A 272 39.13 -35.10 -36.15
N LEU A 273 39.88 -36.21 -36.06
CA LEU A 273 39.34 -37.52 -35.69
C LEU A 273 39.90 -37.98 -34.35
N GLN A 274 39.41 -37.44 -33.22
CA GLN A 274 39.46 -38.17 -31.94
C GLN A 274 38.65 -37.65 -30.74
N LEU A 275 37.67 -36.75 -30.91
CA LEU A 275 36.83 -36.33 -29.78
C LEU A 275 35.34 -36.44 -30.13
N GLN A 276 34.79 -37.63 -29.91
CA GLN A 276 33.34 -37.79 -29.80
C GLN A 276 32.90 -37.31 -28.40
N PRO A 277 31.83 -36.49 -28.27
CA PRO A 277 31.29 -36.13 -26.97
C PRO A 277 30.52 -37.32 -26.37
N GLN A 278 30.85 -37.68 -25.14
CA GLN A 278 30.01 -38.52 -24.28
C GLN A 278 28.74 -37.75 -23.88
N PRO A 279 27.58 -38.42 -23.70
CA PRO A 279 26.34 -37.75 -23.36
C PRO A 279 26.40 -37.22 -21.92
N GLN A 280 26.43 -35.91 -21.76
CA GLN A 280 26.37 -35.27 -20.45
C GLN A 280 24.95 -35.29 -19.89
N ASP A 281 24.89 -35.84 -18.68
CA ASP A 281 23.79 -35.99 -17.76
C ASP A 281 22.99 -34.67 -17.58
N ARG A 282 21.70 -34.65 -17.93
CA ARG A 282 20.77 -33.54 -17.66
C ARG A 282 20.44 -33.49 -16.17
N ARG A 283 21.38 -33.08 -15.32
CA ARG A 283 21.06 -32.61 -13.97
C ARG A 283 21.01 -31.09 -13.98
N GLN A 284 19.79 -30.57 -13.87
CA GLN A 284 19.58 -29.17 -13.52
C GLN A 284 20.37 -28.86 -12.23
N PRO A 285 21.29 -27.88 -12.21
CA PRO A 285 21.95 -27.49 -10.98
C PRO A 285 20.89 -26.96 -10.01
N SER A 286 20.91 -27.47 -8.78
CA SER A 286 19.99 -27.08 -7.71
C SER A 286 19.85 -25.55 -7.61
N LEU A 287 18.62 -25.05 -7.73
CA LEU A 287 18.28 -23.62 -7.83
C LEU A 287 18.56 -22.78 -6.57
N HIS A 288 19.26 -23.32 -5.56
CA HIS A 288 19.55 -22.66 -4.30
C HIS A 288 21.05 -22.42 -4.17
N SER A 289 21.47 -21.15 -4.27
CA SER A 289 22.77 -20.72 -3.78
C SER A 289 22.62 -20.51 -2.27
N PRO A 290 23.12 -21.43 -1.42
CA PRO A 290 22.93 -21.32 0.02
C PRO A 290 23.51 -19.99 0.53
N GLY A 291 22.74 -19.24 1.31
CA GLY A 291 23.15 -17.99 1.93
C GLY A 291 22.85 -16.70 1.14
N VAL A 292 22.25 -16.77 -0.05
CA VAL A 292 21.80 -15.57 -0.79
C VAL A 292 20.27 -15.41 -0.65
N PRO A 293 19.77 -14.25 -0.18
CA PRO A 293 18.34 -14.03 -0.02
C PRO A 293 17.54 -14.15 -1.32
N HIS A 294 16.45 -14.91 -1.25
CA HIS A 294 15.43 -14.97 -2.29
C HIS A 294 14.42 -13.84 -2.08
N VAL A 295 14.36 -12.93 -3.04
CA VAL A 295 13.43 -11.79 -3.07
C VAL A 295 12.38 -12.03 -4.14
N THR A 296 11.11 -11.82 -3.77
CA THR A 296 9.99 -11.89 -4.71
C THR A 296 9.61 -10.52 -5.25
N THR A 297 9.13 -10.46 -6.48
CA THR A 297 8.55 -9.26 -7.09
C THR A 297 7.36 -9.64 -7.97
N SER A 298 6.52 -8.68 -8.35
CA SER A 298 5.45 -8.96 -9.29
C SER A 298 6.01 -9.09 -10.71
N ALA A 299 5.28 -9.77 -11.59
CA ALA A 299 5.40 -9.53 -13.02
C ALA A 299 4.84 -8.14 -13.37
N ASP A 300 4.84 -7.75 -14.65
CA ASP A 300 4.26 -6.47 -15.11
C ASP A 300 2.78 -6.28 -14.71
N LEU A 301 2.08 -7.35 -14.30
CA LEU A 301 0.70 -7.40 -13.80
C LEU A 301 0.64 -8.17 -12.47
N ASP A 302 -0.34 -7.85 -11.62
CA ASP A 302 -0.61 -8.47 -10.30
C ASP A 302 0.22 -7.92 -9.13
N GLU A 303 0.53 -6.63 -9.16
CA GLU A 303 1.22 -5.99 -8.04
C GLU A 303 0.28 -5.75 -6.84
N ILE A 304 0.78 -6.00 -5.63
CA ILE A 304 0.07 -5.78 -4.35
C ILE A 304 0.66 -4.60 -3.55
N LEU A 305 1.83 -4.12 -3.95
CA LEU A 305 2.55 -3.05 -3.26
C LEU A 305 2.19 -1.65 -3.80
N TYR A 306 1.24 -1.52 -4.71
CA TYR A 306 0.56 -0.27 -5.06
C TYR A 306 -0.79 -0.59 -5.72
N ALA A 307 -1.64 0.43 -5.88
CA ALA A 307 -2.91 0.31 -6.60
C ALA A 307 -2.71 -0.08 -8.08
N ASP A 308 -2.80 -1.38 -8.41
CA ASP A 308 -2.62 -1.87 -9.78
C ASP A 308 -3.93 -1.80 -10.59
N THR A 309 -4.24 -0.63 -11.12
CA THR A 309 -5.43 -0.39 -11.96
C THR A 309 -5.40 -1.16 -13.29
N ARG A 310 -4.22 -1.63 -13.73
CA ARG A 310 -4.12 -2.46 -14.94
C ARG A 310 -4.62 -3.88 -14.69
N ALA A 311 -4.34 -4.42 -13.51
CA ALA A 311 -4.87 -5.71 -13.07
C ALA A 311 -6.32 -5.58 -12.54
N CYS A 312 -6.73 -4.38 -12.13
CA CYS A 312 -8.08 -4.11 -11.62
C CYS A 312 -8.75 -2.89 -12.28
N PRO A 313 -9.41 -3.06 -13.44
CA PRO A 313 -10.14 -1.98 -14.09
C PRO A 313 -11.21 -1.34 -13.20
N HIS A 314 -11.87 -2.15 -12.36
CA HIS A 314 -12.88 -1.67 -11.41
C HIS A 314 -12.32 -0.65 -10.40
N LEU A 315 -11.10 -0.87 -9.88
CA LEU A 315 -10.38 0.11 -9.08
C LEU A 315 -10.11 1.39 -9.88
N GLY A 316 -9.73 1.25 -11.15
CA GLY A 316 -9.50 2.36 -12.07
C GLY A 316 -10.72 3.27 -12.22
N SER A 317 -11.93 2.71 -12.28
CA SER A 317 -13.18 3.49 -12.36
C SER A 317 -13.42 4.33 -11.10
N PHE A 318 -13.25 3.76 -9.90
CA PHE A 318 -13.40 4.52 -8.67
C PHE A 318 -12.31 5.59 -8.52
N GLN A 319 -11.06 5.27 -8.86
CA GLN A 319 -9.97 6.24 -8.84
C GLN A 319 -10.17 7.35 -9.86
N ALA A 320 -10.83 7.10 -11.00
CA ALA A 320 -11.19 8.15 -11.94
C ALA A 320 -12.17 9.16 -11.32
N VAL A 321 -13.24 8.67 -10.67
CA VAL A 321 -14.20 9.52 -9.96
C VAL A 321 -13.55 10.27 -8.80
N SER A 322 -12.80 9.56 -7.94
CA SER A 322 -12.15 10.16 -6.77
C SER A 322 -11.20 11.28 -7.16
N ARG A 323 -10.54 11.15 -8.31
CA ARG A 323 -9.61 12.17 -8.80
C ARG A 323 -10.29 13.43 -9.32
N GLU A 324 -11.48 13.33 -9.91
CA GLU A 324 -12.23 14.53 -10.27
C GLU A 324 -12.73 15.27 -9.03
N LEU A 325 -13.18 14.53 -8.01
CA LEU A 325 -13.51 15.10 -6.69
C LEU A 325 -12.28 15.73 -6.03
N ALA A 326 -11.12 15.07 -6.11
CA ALA A 326 -9.86 15.58 -5.60
C ALA A 326 -9.49 16.92 -6.22
N ARG A 327 -9.61 17.05 -7.55
CA ARG A 327 -9.34 18.31 -8.25
C ARG A 327 -10.26 19.43 -7.77
N ALA A 328 -11.55 19.14 -7.60
CA ALA A 328 -12.50 20.12 -7.06
C ALA A 328 -12.12 20.53 -5.63
N ALA A 329 -11.74 19.58 -4.78
CA ALA A 329 -11.34 19.83 -3.40
C ALA A 329 -10.00 20.59 -3.30
N VAL A 330 -9.05 20.33 -4.21
CA VAL A 330 -7.79 21.08 -4.32
C VAL A 330 -8.08 22.51 -4.75
N ARG A 331 -8.93 22.72 -5.77
CA ARG A 331 -9.34 24.06 -6.24
C ARG A 331 -10.09 24.86 -5.19
N SER A 332 -10.85 24.20 -4.32
CA SER A 332 -11.55 24.84 -3.21
C SER A 332 -10.67 25.05 -1.96
N ASP A 333 -9.40 24.63 -1.98
CA ASP A 333 -8.51 24.85 -0.86
C ASP A 333 -8.17 26.35 -0.74
N PRO A 334 -8.19 26.95 0.46
CA PRO A 334 -7.93 28.39 0.63
C PRO A 334 -6.56 28.84 0.09
N GLU A 335 -5.56 27.96 0.07
CA GLU A 335 -4.22 28.29 -0.45
C GLU A 335 -4.12 28.16 -1.97
N TYR A 336 -5.11 27.55 -2.66
CA TYR A 336 -5.02 27.20 -4.07
C TYR A 336 -4.85 28.41 -4.98
N GLU A 337 -5.76 29.40 -4.91
CA GLU A 337 -5.73 30.56 -5.83
C GLU A 337 -4.44 31.37 -5.67
N TRP A 338 -4.00 31.56 -4.43
CA TRP A 338 -2.74 32.23 -4.15
C TRP A 338 -1.54 31.43 -4.67
N ALA A 339 -1.41 30.15 -4.30
CA ALA A 339 -0.28 29.32 -4.73
C ALA A 339 -0.23 29.15 -6.25
N ARG A 340 -1.39 29.03 -6.90
CA ARG A 340 -1.52 29.02 -8.35
C ARG A 340 -1.01 30.33 -8.97
N GLY A 341 -1.39 31.48 -8.41
CA GLY A 341 -0.92 32.79 -8.87
C GLY A 341 0.60 32.93 -8.80
N GLU A 342 1.20 32.56 -7.66
CA GLU A 342 2.65 32.56 -7.47
C GLU A 342 3.34 31.63 -8.48
N LEU A 343 2.84 30.42 -8.66
CA LEU A 343 3.41 29.45 -9.61
C LEU A 343 3.30 29.90 -11.06
N LEU A 344 2.18 30.54 -11.46
CA LEU A 344 2.05 31.11 -12.80
C LEU A 344 3.10 32.19 -13.04
N GLY A 345 3.34 33.06 -12.06
CA GLY A 345 4.36 34.10 -12.12
C GLY A 345 5.78 33.53 -12.19
N LEU A 346 6.10 32.56 -11.33
CA LEU A 346 7.45 31.94 -11.27
C LEU A 346 7.76 31.09 -12.50
N LEU A 347 6.78 30.33 -13.00
CA LEU A 347 6.98 29.39 -14.10
C LEU A 347 6.72 30.02 -15.48
N GLY A 348 6.20 31.25 -15.53
CA GLY A 348 5.83 31.93 -16.77
C GLY A 348 4.81 31.15 -17.61
N MET A 349 3.95 30.35 -16.96
CA MET A 349 2.96 29.52 -17.64
C MET A 349 1.66 30.29 -17.84
N ASP A 350 0.94 29.99 -18.93
CA ASP A 350 -0.40 30.53 -19.09
C ASP A 350 -1.40 29.82 -18.17
N PRO A 351 -2.44 30.53 -17.69
CA PRO A 351 -3.49 29.97 -16.83
C PRO A 351 -4.12 28.67 -17.36
N ALA A 352 -4.38 28.58 -18.66
CA ALA A 352 -5.07 27.44 -19.25
C ALA A 352 -4.20 26.18 -19.27
N SER A 353 -2.90 26.33 -19.55
CA SER A 353 -1.92 25.25 -19.45
C SER A 353 -1.77 24.74 -18.01
N PHE A 354 -1.79 25.63 -17.01
CA PHE A 354 -1.77 25.22 -15.61
C PHE A 354 -3.01 24.39 -15.26
N ASP A 355 -4.20 24.91 -15.56
CA ASP A 355 -5.47 24.30 -15.14
C ASP A 355 -5.79 22.98 -15.86
N SER A 356 -5.22 22.79 -17.04
CA SER A 356 -5.36 21.54 -17.81
C SER A 356 -4.39 20.45 -17.37
N ASN A 357 -3.34 20.77 -16.62
CA ASN A 357 -2.42 19.77 -16.10
C ASN A 357 -2.99 19.08 -14.85
N ARG A 358 -3.20 17.76 -14.96
CA ARG A 358 -3.80 16.91 -13.94
C ARG A 358 -2.99 16.80 -12.64
N TRP A 359 -1.67 17.03 -12.67
CA TRP A 359 -0.73 16.67 -11.60
C TRP A 359 0.31 17.75 -11.35
N ILE A 360 -0.07 19.01 -11.56
CA ILE A 360 0.87 20.13 -11.48
C ILE A 360 1.55 20.23 -10.11
N PHE A 361 0.79 20.16 -9.01
CA PHE A 361 1.36 20.27 -7.67
C PHE A 361 2.17 19.05 -7.31
N THR A 362 1.70 17.85 -7.66
CA THR A 362 2.44 16.60 -7.47
C THR A 362 3.78 16.59 -8.22
N ASP A 363 3.80 17.05 -9.48
CA ASP A 363 5.01 17.16 -10.29
C ASP A 363 6.02 18.16 -9.70
N ILE A 364 5.53 19.31 -9.22
CA ILE A 364 6.40 20.31 -8.58
C ILE A 364 6.92 19.78 -7.23
N HIS A 365 6.04 19.21 -6.40
CA HIS A 365 6.40 18.60 -5.11
C HIS A 365 7.50 17.53 -5.28
N ASP A 366 7.40 16.68 -6.29
CA ASP A 366 8.41 15.67 -6.59
C ASP A 366 9.79 16.28 -6.86
N VAL A 367 9.85 17.34 -7.67
CA VAL A 367 11.11 18.04 -7.97
C VAL A 367 11.65 18.73 -6.73
N MET A 368 10.83 19.53 -6.03
CA MET A 368 11.27 20.31 -4.87
C MET A 368 11.76 19.39 -3.75
N THR A 369 11.06 18.29 -3.48
CA THR A 369 11.48 17.28 -2.50
C THR A 369 12.79 16.63 -2.89
N SER A 370 12.96 16.31 -4.18
CA SER A 370 14.21 15.73 -4.68
C SER A 370 15.37 16.73 -4.58
N LEU A 371 15.19 18.00 -4.94
CA LEU A 371 16.24 19.02 -4.82
C LEU A 371 16.63 19.27 -3.35
N ALA A 372 15.63 19.48 -2.50
CA ALA A 372 15.83 19.74 -1.07
C ALA A 372 16.56 18.59 -0.37
N ALA A 373 16.19 17.33 -0.67
CA ALA A 373 16.85 16.16 -0.09
C ALA A 373 18.35 16.09 -0.41
N HIS A 374 18.79 16.67 -1.53
CA HIS A 374 20.19 16.60 -1.98
C HIS A 374 20.93 17.94 -1.84
N GLY A 375 20.36 18.91 -1.11
CA GLY A 375 20.97 20.24 -0.92
C GLY A 375 21.19 20.99 -2.25
N LYS A 376 20.43 20.66 -3.30
CA LYS A 376 20.52 21.33 -4.59
C LYS A 376 19.75 22.63 -4.56
N THR A 377 20.17 23.59 -5.36
CA THR A 377 19.50 24.89 -5.43
C THR A 377 18.08 24.70 -5.96
N LEU A 378 17.13 25.42 -5.36
CA LEU A 378 15.78 25.47 -5.90
C LEU A 378 15.80 26.24 -7.24
N PRO A 379 14.76 26.09 -8.07
CA PRO A 379 14.65 26.89 -9.28
C PRO A 379 14.56 28.38 -8.93
N PRO A 380 15.08 29.27 -9.80
CA PRO A 380 15.06 30.70 -9.56
C PRO A 380 13.68 31.20 -9.14
N GLY A 381 13.65 31.91 -8.02
CA GLY A 381 12.43 32.49 -7.47
C GLY A 381 11.73 31.57 -6.46
N PHE A 382 12.18 30.34 -6.20
CA PHE A 382 11.63 29.52 -5.12
C PHE A 382 12.36 29.70 -3.77
N GLU A 383 13.57 30.28 -3.76
CA GLU A 383 14.49 30.32 -2.61
C GLU A 383 13.98 31.14 -1.41
N GLY A 384 13.01 32.04 -1.62
CA GLY A 384 12.36 32.84 -0.57
C GLY A 384 10.93 32.41 -0.22
N HIS A 385 10.36 31.44 -0.93
CA HIS A 385 8.91 31.17 -0.89
C HIS A 385 8.57 29.98 0.00
N LYS A 386 8.96 30.04 1.29
CA LYS A 386 8.69 28.95 2.25
C LYS A 386 7.19 28.60 2.32
N ARG A 387 6.32 29.62 2.41
CA ARG A 387 4.86 29.42 2.41
C ARG A 387 4.38 28.73 1.13
N LEU A 388 4.97 29.06 -0.02
CA LEU A 388 4.58 28.46 -1.29
C LEU A 388 4.97 26.98 -1.32
N LEU A 389 6.17 26.64 -0.84
CA LEU A 389 6.61 25.25 -0.74
C LEU A 389 5.70 24.43 0.21
N GLU A 390 5.28 25.02 1.33
CA GLU A 390 4.31 24.42 2.25
C GLU A 390 2.93 24.24 1.59
N ALA A 391 2.46 25.23 0.82
CA ALA A 391 1.22 25.13 0.06
C ALA A 391 1.31 24.07 -1.05
N ILE A 392 2.43 23.98 -1.77
CA ILE A 392 2.67 22.95 -2.78
C ILE A 392 2.63 21.57 -2.14
N ASP A 393 3.33 21.37 -1.01
CA ASP A 393 3.31 20.10 -0.27
C ASP A 393 1.89 19.70 0.15
N ARG A 394 1.13 20.64 0.72
CA ARG A 394 -0.26 20.43 1.13
C ARG A 394 -1.15 20.08 -0.07
N LEU A 395 -1.10 20.87 -1.14
CA LEU A 395 -1.97 20.69 -2.31
C LEU A 395 -1.60 19.41 -3.07
N ALA A 396 -0.31 19.10 -3.21
CA ALA A 396 0.17 17.84 -3.80
C ALA A 396 -0.27 16.64 -2.95
N THR A 397 -0.12 16.73 -1.62
CA THR A 397 -0.58 15.66 -0.71
C THR A 397 -2.06 15.42 -0.87
N LYS A 398 -2.88 16.49 -0.87
CA LYS A 398 -4.34 16.40 -1.04
C LYS A 398 -4.73 15.83 -2.40
N GLU A 399 -4.07 16.27 -3.47
CA GLU A 399 -4.30 15.82 -4.84
C GLU A 399 -3.99 14.32 -4.99
N PHE A 400 -2.83 13.89 -4.51
CA PHE A 400 -2.37 12.51 -4.65
C PHE A 400 -3.09 11.56 -3.70
N SER A 401 -3.23 11.92 -2.41
CA SER A 401 -3.87 11.07 -1.41
C SER A 401 -5.33 10.81 -1.75
N ALA A 402 -6.08 11.78 -2.26
CA ALA A 402 -7.46 11.55 -2.67
C ALA A 402 -7.62 10.49 -3.79
N GLU A 403 -6.60 10.26 -4.62
CA GLU A 403 -6.62 9.18 -5.61
C GLU A 403 -6.16 7.84 -5.05
N VAL A 404 -5.03 7.82 -4.34
CA VAL A 404 -4.37 6.56 -3.97
C VAL A 404 -4.67 6.10 -2.56
N ALA A 405 -5.06 7.02 -1.69
CA ALA A 405 -5.27 6.83 -0.26
C ALA A 405 -6.42 7.72 0.29
N PRO A 406 -7.61 7.73 -0.36
CA PRO A 406 -8.74 8.54 0.09
C PRO A 406 -9.10 8.22 1.54
N SER A 407 -9.73 9.16 2.24
CA SER A 407 -10.24 8.91 3.59
C SER A 407 -11.34 7.85 3.51
N MET A 408 -11.46 7.02 4.55
CA MET A 408 -12.55 6.02 4.64
C MET A 408 -13.95 6.68 4.61
N ARG A 409 -14.02 7.97 4.93
CA ARG A 409 -15.24 8.79 4.94
C ARG A 409 -15.65 9.32 3.56
N ASP A 410 -14.75 9.24 2.57
CA ASP A 410 -15.03 9.68 1.21
C ASP A 410 -15.97 8.70 0.51
N SER A 411 -16.78 9.18 -0.44
CA SER A 411 -17.88 8.43 -1.08
C SER A 411 -17.49 7.09 -1.72
N HIS A 412 -16.20 6.86 -1.98
CA HIS A 412 -15.64 5.58 -2.45
C HIS A 412 -14.35 5.17 -1.73
N GLY A 413 -14.01 5.83 -0.62
CA GLY A 413 -12.71 5.66 0.03
C GLY A 413 -12.45 4.22 0.46
N LEU A 414 -13.41 3.62 1.15
CA LEU A 414 -13.33 2.22 1.58
C LEU A 414 -13.11 1.26 0.40
N THR A 415 -13.85 1.42 -0.69
CA THR A 415 -13.74 0.57 -1.88
C THR A 415 -12.38 0.72 -2.55
N ILE A 416 -11.86 1.94 -2.68
CA ILE A 416 -10.54 2.21 -3.26
C ILE A 416 -9.44 1.56 -2.39
N LEU A 417 -9.48 1.75 -1.07
CA LEU A 417 -8.53 1.15 -0.14
C LEU A 417 -8.59 -0.39 -0.16
N ARG A 418 -9.80 -0.96 -0.20
CA ARG A 418 -10.03 -2.40 -0.25
C ARG A 418 -9.53 -3.03 -1.56
N LEU A 419 -9.79 -2.42 -2.71
CA LEU A 419 -9.34 -2.94 -4.01
C LEU A 419 -7.84 -2.68 -4.27
N SER A 420 -7.25 -1.66 -3.66
CA SER A 420 -5.82 -1.35 -3.78
C SER A 420 -4.97 -2.18 -2.81
N MET A 421 -5.13 -2.01 -1.50
CA MET A 421 -4.27 -2.59 -0.47
C MET A 421 -4.84 -3.86 0.16
N GLY A 422 -6.08 -4.26 -0.18
CA GLY A 422 -6.74 -5.37 0.49
C GLY A 422 -6.01 -6.71 0.41
N ARG A 423 -5.33 -7.00 -0.70
CA ARG A 423 -4.48 -8.19 -0.84
C ARG A 423 -3.24 -8.14 0.06
N LEU A 424 -2.60 -6.98 0.16
CA LEU A 424 -1.46 -6.80 1.06
C LEU A 424 -1.90 -6.93 2.53
N LEU A 425 -2.99 -6.26 2.92
CA LEU A 425 -3.54 -6.35 4.28
C LEU A 425 -3.96 -7.79 4.63
N HIS A 426 -4.55 -8.51 3.68
CA HIS A 426 -4.87 -9.93 3.85
C HIS A 426 -3.61 -10.77 4.11
N ILE A 427 -2.53 -10.58 3.33
CA ILE A 427 -1.25 -11.28 3.53
C ILE A 427 -0.63 -10.94 4.88
N LEU A 428 -0.67 -9.66 5.30
CA LEU A 428 -0.13 -9.24 6.60
C LEU A 428 -0.85 -9.96 7.75
N VAL A 429 -2.18 -10.02 7.72
CA VAL A 429 -2.99 -10.73 8.73
C VAL A 429 -2.78 -12.24 8.66
N GLU A 430 -2.71 -12.81 7.45
CA GLU A 430 -2.49 -14.24 7.27
C GLU A 430 -1.14 -14.69 7.86
N ASN A 431 -0.08 -13.90 7.68
CA ASN A 431 1.22 -14.17 8.29
C ASN A 431 1.15 -14.15 9.84
N MET A 432 0.38 -13.22 10.41
CA MET A 432 0.14 -13.17 11.86
C MET A 432 -0.65 -14.41 12.34
N GLN A 433 -1.74 -14.76 11.65
CA GLN A 433 -2.55 -15.94 11.97
C GLN A 433 -1.72 -17.22 11.95
N ARG A 434 -0.89 -17.41 10.93
CA ARG A 434 0.03 -18.56 10.83
C ARG A 434 1.02 -18.61 12.00
N SER A 435 1.47 -17.46 12.48
CA SER A 435 2.38 -17.35 13.64
C SER A 435 1.68 -17.68 14.97
N VAL A 436 0.40 -17.28 15.12
CA VAL A 436 -0.44 -17.65 16.28
C VAL A 436 -0.67 -19.16 16.34
N VAL A 437 -1.11 -19.77 15.23
CA VAL A 437 -1.38 -21.22 15.15
C VAL A 437 -0.10 -22.02 15.42
N ALA A 438 1.02 -21.57 14.86
CA ALA A 438 2.34 -22.12 15.11
C ALA A 438 2.76 -22.09 16.59
N GLY A 439 2.47 -20.98 17.28
CA GLY A 439 2.75 -20.80 18.71
C GLY A 439 1.90 -21.70 19.60
N ALA A 440 0.60 -21.82 19.30
CA ALA A 440 -0.33 -22.67 20.03
C ALA A 440 0.05 -24.16 19.93
N ALA A 441 0.40 -24.65 18.73
CA ALA A 441 0.84 -26.02 18.52
C ALA A 441 2.13 -26.36 19.28
N ALA A 442 3.06 -25.41 19.41
CA ALA A 442 4.30 -25.60 20.17
C ALA A 442 4.09 -25.61 21.70
N ALA A 443 2.96 -25.07 22.19
CA ALA A 443 2.63 -25.00 23.61
C ALA A 443 1.85 -26.23 24.12
N GLY A 444 1.69 -27.28 23.30
CA GLY A 444 1.01 -28.52 23.70
C GLY A 444 -0.51 -28.42 23.77
N GLY A 445 -1.10 -27.36 23.23
CA GLY A 445 -2.56 -27.21 23.12
C GLY A 445 -3.13 -28.24 22.14
N VAL A 446 -3.98 -29.14 22.64
CA VAL A 446 -4.90 -29.89 21.79
C VAL A 446 -5.84 -28.87 21.17
N VAL A 447 -5.75 -28.68 19.86
CA VAL A 447 -6.81 -27.98 19.12
C VAL A 447 -8.00 -28.93 19.12
N GLU A 448 -8.86 -28.84 20.13
CA GLU A 448 -10.20 -29.41 20.05
C GLU A 448 -10.91 -28.68 18.91
N THR A 449 -11.05 -29.38 17.79
CA THR A 449 -11.99 -29.01 16.75
C THR A 449 -13.36 -28.94 17.41
N ALA A 450 -13.92 -27.75 17.54
CA ALA A 450 -15.32 -27.58 17.89
C ALA A 450 -16.17 -28.20 16.76
N SER A 451 -16.41 -29.52 16.85
CA SER A 451 -17.54 -30.15 16.19
C SER A 451 -18.77 -29.66 16.94
N ALA A 452 -19.45 -28.66 16.39
CA ALA A 452 -20.81 -28.36 16.80
C ALA A 452 -21.65 -29.63 16.61
N GLY A 453 -22.01 -30.25 17.73
CA GLY A 453 -22.94 -31.36 17.75
C GLY A 453 -24.33 -30.85 17.40
N THR A 454 -24.73 -31.04 16.14
CA THR A 454 -26.11 -31.30 15.77
C THR A 454 -26.11 -32.42 14.74
N GLY A 455 -26.76 -33.53 15.09
CA GLY A 455 -26.79 -34.72 14.26
C GLY A 455 -27.47 -34.45 12.92
N LEU A 456 -26.72 -34.58 11.84
CA LEU A 456 -27.23 -34.87 10.50
C LEU A 456 -26.26 -35.84 9.82
N SER A 457 -26.84 -36.81 9.10
CA SER A 457 -26.18 -38.01 8.59
C SER A 457 -25.12 -37.72 7.53
N ALA A 458 -24.12 -38.60 7.50
CA ALA A 458 -22.87 -38.54 6.74
C ALA A 458 -22.99 -38.71 5.21
N ALA A 459 -23.88 -37.98 4.54
CA ALA A 459 -24.08 -38.14 3.10
C ALA A 459 -24.16 -36.85 2.25
N ALA A 460 -23.85 -35.66 2.78
CA ALA A 460 -23.99 -34.41 2.02
C ALA A 460 -22.90 -33.35 2.24
N ALA A 461 -21.65 -33.74 2.53
CA ALA A 461 -20.52 -32.82 2.48
C ALA A 461 -19.89 -32.85 1.07
N THR A 462 -20.18 -31.83 0.26
CA THR A 462 -19.55 -31.63 -1.05
C THR A 462 -18.07 -31.27 -0.90
N ASP A 463 -17.25 -31.72 -1.85
CA ASP A 463 -15.78 -31.58 -1.92
C ASP A 463 -15.21 -30.16 -1.73
N ALA A 464 -16.05 -29.12 -1.73
CA ALA A 464 -15.64 -27.74 -1.54
C ALA A 464 -15.14 -27.42 -0.10
N ALA A 465 -15.66 -28.12 0.92
CA ALA A 465 -15.31 -27.89 2.33
C ALA A 465 -13.97 -28.52 2.78
N ARG A 466 -13.36 -29.37 1.93
CA ARG A 466 -12.05 -30.00 2.19
C ARG A 466 -10.85 -29.18 1.69
N SER A 467 -11.09 -28.10 0.95
CA SER A 467 -10.02 -27.39 0.21
C SER A 467 -9.27 -26.30 1.01
N PHE A 468 -9.61 -26.04 2.27
CA PHE A 468 -9.03 -24.93 3.05
C PHE A 468 -8.02 -25.35 4.14
N PHE A 469 -7.71 -26.64 4.25
CA PHE A 469 -6.71 -27.14 5.19
C PHE A 469 -5.49 -27.68 4.45
N VAL A 470 -4.60 -26.78 4.01
CA VAL A 470 -3.20 -27.16 3.85
C VAL A 470 -2.63 -27.25 5.25
N ALA A 471 -2.42 -28.49 5.69
CA ALA A 471 -1.65 -28.81 6.89
C ALA A 471 -0.38 -27.93 6.92
N ALA A 472 -0.21 -27.20 8.02
CA ALA A 472 1.07 -26.59 8.39
C ALA A 472 2.07 -27.68 8.83
N GLY A 473 2.25 -28.71 8.01
CA GLY A 473 3.41 -29.57 8.00
C GLY A 473 4.45 -28.90 7.12
N SER A 474 5.57 -28.50 7.71
CA SER A 474 6.74 -28.07 6.95
C SER A 474 7.23 -29.26 6.13
N ALA A 475 6.77 -29.41 4.89
CA ALA A 475 7.18 -30.48 3.98
C ALA A 475 8.62 -30.30 3.47
N ASP A 476 9.20 -29.13 3.69
CA ASP A 476 10.65 -28.88 3.64
C ASP A 476 11.06 -28.51 5.07
N GLY A 477 12.16 -29.04 5.62
CA GLY A 477 12.71 -28.65 6.92
C GLY A 477 13.20 -27.19 7.03
N LYS A 478 12.56 -26.24 6.34
CA LYS A 478 12.86 -24.80 6.34
C LYS A 478 12.24 -24.12 7.56
N SER A 479 13.04 -23.29 8.23
CA SER A 479 12.61 -22.47 9.37
C SER A 479 11.46 -21.54 8.99
N ARG A 480 10.49 -21.38 9.90
CA ARG A 480 9.34 -20.48 9.73
C ARG A 480 9.82 -19.02 9.63
N PRO A 481 9.25 -18.21 8.72
CA PRO A 481 9.61 -16.80 8.63
C PRO A 481 9.26 -16.06 9.92
N LYS A 482 10.25 -15.32 10.45
CA LYS A 482 10.11 -14.42 11.59
C LYS A 482 9.96 -12.97 11.16
N MET A 483 10.50 -12.63 9.98
CA MET A 483 10.42 -11.28 9.42
C MET A 483 9.99 -11.27 7.95
N TYR A 484 9.11 -10.34 7.60
CA TYR A 484 8.76 -10.02 6.22
C TYR A 484 9.15 -8.58 5.89
N LEU A 485 9.80 -8.38 4.74
CA LEU A 485 10.19 -7.06 4.23
C LEU A 485 9.44 -6.77 2.93
N TYR A 486 8.81 -5.61 2.83
CA TYR A 486 8.05 -5.17 1.67
C TYR A 486 8.54 -3.78 1.22
N SER A 487 9.26 -3.71 0.10
CA SER A 487 9.75 -2.44 -0.45
C SER A 487 8.85 -1.91 -1.56
N GLY A 488 8.16 -0.81 -1.27
CA GLY A 488 7.21 -0.15 -2.15
C GLY A 488 7.40 1.37 -2.21
N HIS A 489 6.29 2.10 -2.15
CA HIS A 489 6.18 3.50 -2.52
C HIS A 489 5.44 4.32 -1.46
N ASP A 490 5.40 5.63 -1.64
CA ASP A 490 4.45 6.51 -0.96
C ASP A 490 3.00 6.05 -1.21
N SER A 491 2.69 5.65 -2.44
CA SER A 491 1.41 5.01 -2.82
C SER A 491 1.17 3.62 -2.20
N THR A 492 2.10 3.10 -1.41
CA THR A 492 1.90 1.93 -0.53
C THR A 492 1.62 2.38 0.90
N ILE A 493 2.44 3.32 1.41
CA ILE A 493 2.39 3.77 2.80
C ILE A 493 1.13 4.58 3.08
N MET A 494 0.78 5.54 2.21
CA MET A 494 -0.39 6.39 2.39
C MET A 494 -1.70 5.58 2.50
N PRO A 495 -2.03 4.64 1.59
CA PRO A 495 -3.28 3.90 1.73
C PRO A 495 -3.28 2.92 2.92
N LEU A 496 -2.13 2.40 3.35
CA LEU A 496 -2.06 1.61 4.58
C LEU A 496 -2.36 2.46 5.82
N LEU A 497 -1.83 3.69 5.89
CA LEU A 497 -2.15 4.64 6.95
C LEU A 497 -3.65 5.00 6.93
N SER A 498 -4.22 5.28 5.76
CA SER A 498 -5.65 5.58 5.61
C SER A 498 -6.53 4.39 5.99
N ALA A 499 -6.16 3.16 5.61
CA ALA A 499 -6.86 1.94 6.00
C ALA A 499 -6.78 1.65 7.52
N MET A 500 -5.81 2.22 8.24
CA MET A 500 -5.77 2.20 9.71
C MET A 500 -6.51 3.38 10.35
N GLY A 501 -7.24 4.16 9.54
CA GLY A 501 -8.10 5.27 9.97
C GLY A 501 -7.41 6.62 10.13
N LEU A 502 -6.23 6.80 9.56
CA LEU A 502 -5.47 8.05 9.67
C LEU A 502 -5.67 8.94 8.44
N ASP A 503 -5.96 10.22 8.66
CA ASP A 503 -6.06 11.19 7.58
C ASP A 503 -4.67 11.55 7.03
N ILE A 504 -4.52 11.45 5.70
CA ILE A 504 -3.26 11.74 5.02
C ILE A 504 -3.13 13.24 4.79
N THR A 505 -2.54 13.92 5.77
CA THR A 505 -2.32 15.38 5.76
C THR A 505 -0.91 15.79 5.34
N LYS A 506 0.05 14.87 5.37
CA LYS A 506 1.44 15.09 4.97
C LYS A 506 1.93 13.97 4.06
N TRP A 507 2.75 14.31 3.07
CA TRP A 507 3.42 13.31 2.24
C TRP A 507 4.43 12.51 3.08
N PRO A 508 4.39 11.16 3.13
CA PRO A 508 5.37 10.38 3.88
C PRO A 508 6.78 10.60 3.32
N PRO A 509 7.78 11.01 4.12
CA PRO A 509 9.15 11.25 3.64
C PRO A 509 9.81 10.00 3.02
N TYR A 510 10.96 10.18 2.39
CA TYR A 510 11.76 9.04 1.93
C TYR A 510 12.09 8.09 3.08
N MET A 511 12.14 6.79 2.80
CA MET A 511 12.25 5.72 3.81
C MET A 511 11.14 5.68 4.86
N SER A 512 9.99 6.33 4.64
CA SER A 512 8.84 6.11 5.50
C SER A 512 8.46 4.63 5.56
N ASN A 513 8.15 4.16 6.77
CA ASN A 513 7.97 2.73 7.04
C ASN A 513 6.86 2.48 8.05
N LEU A 514 6.18 1.35 7.87
CA LEU A 514 5.25 0.74 8.80
C LEU A 514 5.84 -0.58 9.29
N VAL A 515 5.95 -0.75 10.61
CA VAL A 515 6.40 -1.99 11.24
C VAL A 515 5.25 -2.58 12.03
N PHE A 516 4.81 -3.78 11.66
CA PHE A 516 3.79 -4.53 12.38
C PHE A 516 4.47 -5.62 13.20
N GLU A 517 4.26 -5.61 14.50
CA GLU A 517 4.80 -6.60 15.42
C GLU A 517 3.67 -7.36 16.09
N LEU A 518 3.76 -8.69 16.09
CA LEU A 518 2.84 -9.56 16.79
C LEU A 518 3.50 -10.08 18.07
N TRP A 519 2.88 -9.77 19.21
CA TRP A 519 3.38 -10.16 20.53
C TRP A 519 2.43 -11.14 21.19
N GLN A 520 2.97 -12.16 21.85
CA GLN A 520 2.24 -13.02 22.77
C GLN A 520 2.45 -12.50 24.20
N LEU A 521 1.36 -12.19 24.88
CA LEU A 521 1.40 -11.75 26.27
C LEU A 521 1.60 -12.95 27.23
N PRO A 522 2.14 -12.71 28.43
CA PRO A 522 2.20 -13.73 29.47
C PRO A 522 0.82 -14.36 29.74
N SER A 523 0.82 -15.67 29.98
CA SER A 523 -0.38 -16.36 30.46
C SER A 523 -0.71 -15.88 31.87
N ARG A 524 -1.99 -15.56 32.11
CA ARG A 524 -2.46 -15.03 33.41
C ARG A 524 -2.69 -16.15 34.44
N ARG A 525 -3.05 -17.34 33.98
CA ARG A 525 -3.33 -18.52 34.82
C ARG A 525 -2.87 -19.79 34.09
N PRO A 526 -2.44 -20.84 34.80
CA PRO A 526 -2.18 -22.14 34.18
C PRO A 526 -3.42 -22.60 33.38
N GLY A 527 -3.22 -22.98 32.12
CA GLY A 527 -4.31 -23.42 31.23
C GLY A 527 -5.13 -22.31 30.56
N ALA A 528 -4.85 -21.03 30.81
CA ALA A 528 -5.52 -19.94 30.09
C ALA A 528 -5.02 -19.83 28.65
N GLU A 529 -5.94 -19.51 27.73
CA GLU A 529 -5.64 -19.30 26.32
C GLU A 529 -4.60 -18.18 26.12
N PRO A 530 -3.62 -18.37 25.22
CA PRO A 530 -2.65 -17.33 24.89
C PRO A 530 -3.33 -16.07 24.33
N ARG A 531 -2.89 -14.91 24.82
CA ARG A 531 -3.35 -13.60 24.33
C ARG A 531 -2.31 -12.97 23.42
N TYR A 532 -2.76 -12.34 22.34
CA TYR A 532 -1.89 -11.72 21.36
C TYR A 532 -2.28 -10.26 21.11
N VAL A 533 -1.28 -9.41 20.90
CA VAL A 533 -1.46 -7.98 20.60
C VAL A 533 -0.66 -7.60 19.37
N VAL A 534 -1.13 -6.57 18.66
CA VAL A 534 -0.44 -6.01 17.50
C VAL A 534 0.07 -4.61 17.84
N ARG A 535 1.39 -4.41 17.74
CA ARG A 535 2.00 -3.08 17.77
C ARG A 535 2.27 -2.63 16.35
N VAL A 536 1.92 -1.39 16.02
CA VAL A 536 2.25 -0.76 14.74
C VAL A 536 3.18 0.40 15.01
N LEU A 537 4.30 0.47 14.30
CA LEU A 537 5.19 1.64 14.30
C LEU A 537 5.08 2.36 12.96
N PHE A 538 5.02 3.69 12.96
CA PHE A 538 5.22 4.51 11.78
C PHE A 538 6.50 5.32 11.95
N ASN A 539 7.45 5.17 11.02
CA ASN A 539 8.76 5.82 11.10
C ASN A 539 9.49 5.57 12.43
N ARG A 540 9.41 4.33 12.93
CA ARG A 540 10.05 3.86 14.18
C ARG A 540 9.41 4.38 15.48
N GLU A 541 8.31 5.11 15.38
CA GLU A 541 7.52 5.56 16.53
C GLU A 541 6.21 4.78 16.62
N GLU A 542 5.74 4.51 17.84
CA GLU A 542 4.48 3.80 18.04
C GLU A 542 3.31 4.59 17.45
N LEU A 543 2.60 3.97 16.51
CA LEU A 543 1.49 4.57 15.83
C LEU A 543 0.24 4.47 16.71
N SER A 544 -0.26 5.61 17.15
CA SER A 544 -1.55 5.69 17.85
C SER A 544 -2.68 5.40 16.86
N LEU A 545 -3.30 4.23 16.99
CA LEU A 545 -4.44 3.85 16.17
C LEU A 545 -5.71 4.56 16.66
N PRO A 546 -6.54 5.10 15.76
CA PRO A 546 -7.84 5.67 16.12
C PRO A 546 -8.66 4.69 16.96
N HIS A 547 -9.36 5.21 17.96
CA HIS A 547 -10.21 4.45 18.89
C HIS A 547 -9.47 3.48 19.82
N CYS A 548 -8.13 3.40 19.75
CA CYS A 548 -7.32 2.70 20.74
C CYS A 548 -6.97 3.65 21.90
N PRO A 549 -7.22 3.29 23.17
CA PRO A 549 -6.86 4.13 24.31
C PRO A 549 -5.34 4.41 24.36
N PRO A 550 -4.90 5.61 24.77
CA PRO A 550 -3.48 5.92 24.89
C PRO A 550 -2.71 4.92 25.77
N GLY A 551 -1.60 4.39 25.26
CA GLY A 551 -0.77 3.40 25.95
C GLY A 551 -1.30 1.96 25.91
N PHE A 552 -2.38 1.72 25.17
CA PHE A 552 -2.91 0.37 24.93
C PHE A 552 -2.76 -0.01 23.45
N LEU A 553 -2.68 -1.31 23.20
CA LEU A 553 -2.62 -1.91 21.86
C LEU A 553 -3.83 -2.82 21.62
N PRO A 554 -4.32 -2.93 20.37
CA PRO A 554 -5.40 -3.84 20.04
C PRO A 554 -4.96 -5.30 20.19
N SER A 555 -5.87 -6.16 20.64
CA SER A 555 -5.70 -7.60 20.46
C SER A 555 -5.53 -7.96 18.97
N PHE A 556 -4.92 -9.10 18.68
CA PHE A 556 -4.81 -9.55 17.29
C PHE A 556 -6.19 -9.70 16.61
N GLN A 557 -7.20 -10.21 17.33
CA GLN A 557 -8.56 -10.32 16.80
C GLN A 557 -9.19 -8.95 16.50
N THR A 558 -9.03 -7.99 17.40
CA THR A 558 -9.46 -6.59 17.27
C THR A 558 -8.78 -5.94 16.05
N PHE A 559 -7.46 -6.08 15.93
CA PHE A 559 -6.71 -5.57 14.78
C PHE A 559 -7.23 -6.18 13.47
N GLN A 560 -7.37 -7.51 13.42
CA GLN A 560 -7.84 -8.23 12.25
C GLN A 560 -9.26 -7.84 11.83
N ARG A 561 -10.22 -7.84 12.76
CA ARG A 561 -11.65 -7.72 12.43
C ARG A 561 -12.08 -6.28 12.20
N GLU A 562 -11.54 -5.37 12.98
CA GLU A 562 -12.13 -4.05 13.12
C GLU A 562 -11.17 -2.95 12.63
N VAL A 563 -9.85 -3.09 12.85
CA VAL A 563 -8.87 -2.12 12.29
C VAL A 563 -8.69 -2.33 10.79
N VAL A 564 -8.31 -3.54 10.36
CA VAL A 564 -8.01 -3.81 8.93
C VAL A 564 -9.06 -4.67 8.22
N GLY A 565 -9.99 -5.28 8.97
CA GLY A 565 -11.01 -6.21 8.45
C GLY A 565 -11.85 -5.69 7.29
N PRO A 566 -12.33 -4.43 7.32
CA PRO A 566 -13.11 -3.85 6.22
C PRO A 566 -12.36 -3.80 4.87
N PHE A 567 -11.02 -3.88 4.89
CA PHE A 567 -10.19 -3.75 3.70
C PHE A 567 -9.61 -5.08 3.22
N GLN A 568 -9.54 -6.10 4.08
CA GLN A 568 -8.91 -7.38 3.73
C GLN A 568 -9.61 -8.03 2.53
N LEU A 569 -8.79 -8.48 1.57
CA LEU A 569 -9.28 -9.11 0.35
C LEU A 569 -8.35 -10.25 -0.05
N SER A 570 -8.88 -11.48 -0.09
CA SER A 570 -8.13 -12.63 -0.60
C SER A 570 -7.81 -12.45 -2.09
N ALA A 571 -6.77 -13.14 -2.58
CA ALA A 571 -6.40 -13.06 -3.99
C ALA A 571 -7.55 -13.47 -4.92
N GLN A 572 -8.29 -14.52 -4.57
CA GLN A 572 -9.46 -14.98 -5.34
C GLN A 572 -10.55 -13.91 -5.36
N ARG A 573 -10.91 -13.35 -4.20
CA ARG A 573 -11.98 -12.35 -4.12
C ARG A 573 -11.61 -11.05 -4.82
N HIS A 574 -10.35 -10.64 -4.73
CA HIS A 574 -9.83 -9.49 -5.49
C HIS A 574 -9.99 -9.74 -6.99
N GLN A 575 -9.58 -10.92 -7.47
CA GLN A 575 -9.73 -11.27 -8.88
C GLN A 575 -11.20 -11.25 -9.33
N GLU A 576 -12.13 -11.77 -8.53
CA GLU A 576 -13.58 -11.72 -8.83
C GLU A 576 -14.09 -10.27 -8.95
N LEU A 577 -13.76 -9.41 -7.98
CA LEU A 577 -14.20 -8.02 -7.97
C LEU A 577 -13.56 -7.18 -9.09
N CYS A 578 -12.36 -7.56 -9.54
CA CYS A 578 -11.63 -6.90 -10.61
C CYS A 578 -11.98 -7.43 -12.01
N ARG A 579 -12.69 -8.56 -12.10
CA ARG A 579 -13.21 -9.13 -13.37
C ARG A 579 -14.52 -8.49 -13.84
N VAL A 580 -15.16 -7.63 -13.03
CA VAL A 580 -16.41 -6.96 -13.40
C VAL A 580 -16.14 -6.10 -14.63
N LYS A 581 -16.77 -6.45 -15.76
CA LYS A 581 -16.90 -5.56 -16.90
C LYS A 581 -17.72 -4.36 -16.43
N VAL A 582 -17.09 -3.19 -16.39
CA VAL A 582 -17.83 -1.95 -16.24
C VAL A 582 -18.53 -1.74 -17.58
N ASP A 583 -19.82 -2.11 -17.67
CA ASP A 583 -20.65 -1.75 -18.82
C ASP A 583 -20.74 -0.23 -18.84
N HIS A 584 -19.95 0.39 -19.70
CA HIS A 584 -19.92 1.85 -19.91
C HIS A 584 -21.12 2.34 -20.74
N ASP A 585 -22.33 1.91 -20.41
CA ASP A 585 -23.57 2.38 -21.06
C ASP A 585 -24.35 3.42 -20.25
N GLY A 586 -23.75 3.93 -19.16
CA GLY A 586 -24.08 5.25 -18.64
C GLY A 586 -22.98 6.21 -19.06
N ALA A 587 -23.25 7.10 -20.01
CA ALA A 587 -22.26 8.03 -20.57
C ALA A 587 -21.48 8.76 -19.46
N MET A 588 -20.18 8.48 -19.36
CA MET A 588 -19.23 9.38 -18.70
C MET A 588 -19.34 10.75 -19.39
N PRO A 589 -19.45 11.88 -18.65
CA PRO A 589 -19.45 13.20 -19.26
C PRO A 589 -18.14 13.37 -20.04
N GLN A 590 -18.24 13.36 -21.36
CA GLN A 590 -17.14 13.60 -22.27
C GLN A 590 -16.58 15.02 -21.99
N PRO A 591 -15.25 15.20 -21.89
CA PRO A 591 -14.67 16.53 -21.87
C PRO A 591 -15.02 17.22 -23.19
N LYS A 592 -15.69 18.38 -23.10
CA LYS A 592 -16.06 19.19 -24.28
C LYS A 592 -14.83 19.38 -25.16
N ALA A 593 -14.86 18.80 -26.36
CA ALA A 593 -13.83 19.01 -27.36
C ALA A 593 -13.70 20.52 -27.63
N LYS A 594 -12.46 21.00 -27.72
CA LYS A 594 -12.11 22.37 -28.10
C LYS A 594 -12.88 22.76 -29.36
N ALA A 595 -13.56 23.91 -29.32
CA ALA A 595 -14.09 24.54 -30.51
C ALA A 595 -12.94 24.75 -31.50
N ALA A 596 -13.04 24.12 -32.66
CA ALA A 596 -12.16 24.39 -33.77
C ALA A 596 -12.40 25.86 -34.19
N SER A 597 -11.33 26.65 -34.16
CA SER A 597 -11.26 27.94 -34.81
C SER A 597 -11.46 27.74 -36.32
N GLY A 598 -12.66 28.02 -36.81
CA GLY A 598 -12.95 28.13 -38.23
C GLY A 598 -12.86 29.59 -38.65
N THR A 599 -11.80 29.90 -39.40
CA THR A 599 -11.72 31.07 -40.27
C THR A 599 -12.78 31.00 -41.37
N ALA A 600 -13.62 32.03 -41.46
CA ALA A 600 -14.12 32.62 -42.70
C ALA A 600 -14.63 34.03 -42.39
#